data_AF-A0A962JZ63-F1
#
_entry.id   AF-A0A962JZ63-F1
#
_cell.length_a   1.000
_cell.length_b   1.000
_cell.length_c   1.000
_cell.angle_alpha   90.00
_cell.angle_beta   90.00
_cell.angle_gamma   90.00
#
_symmetry.space_group_name_H-M   'P 1'
#
loop_
_entity.id
_entity.type
_entity.pdbx_description
1 polymer ?
#
loop_
_entity_poly.entity_id
_entity_poly.type
_entity_poly.pdbx_seq_one_letter_code
_entity_poly.pdbx_strand_id
1 'polypeptide(L)'
;RVHVDEIATHSPLGKIVAVGVQNQALPRDQIKIAIEDAGRHVVHDMERYLPALGTIAHITPLLGLLGTVIGMITVFDAITTHGVGDPTVLADGISQALITTAAGISVAIPSIIAFRYLRSHINEMIVRMEKQAIHLLDVLERRQGHVLTAEGADSTTSYDVDDEPTA
;
A
#
# COMPACT_ATOMS: atom_id res chain seq x y z
N ARG A 1 -5.51 -13.89 -23.88
CA ARG A 1 -4.29 -13.44 -23.17
C ARG A 1 -4.27 -11.90 -23.05
N VAL A 2 -4.45 -11.14 -24.14
CA VAL A 2 -4.44 -9.65 -24.16
C VAL A 2 -5.37 -8.97 -23.12
N HIS A 3 -6.58 -9.50 -22.87
CA HIS A 3 -7.52 -8.90 -21.89
C HIS A 3 -7.07 -8.97 -20.42
N VAL A 4 -6.16 -9.88 -20.05
CA VAL A 4 -5.74 -10.06 -18.64
C VAL A 4 -4.68 -9.03 -18.25
N ASP A 5 -3.80 -8.66 -19.18
CA ASP A 5 -2.75 -7.66 -18.96
C ASP A 5 -3.34 -6.24 -18.86
N GLU A 6 -4.42 -5.95 -19.60
CA GLU A 6 -5.15 -4.68 -19.51
C GLU A 6 -5.74 -4.46 -18.11
N ILE A 7 -6.37 -5.49 -17.53
CA ILE A 7 -6.96 -5.42 -16.18
C ILE A 7 -5.89 -5.23 -15.10
N ALA A 8 -4.71 -5.84 -15.27
CA ALA A 8 -3.58 -5.65 -14.36
C ALA A 8 -3.06 -4.20 -14.32
N THR A 9 -3.30 -3.43 -15.38
CA THR A 9 -2.77 -2.07 -15.53
C THR A 9 -3.67 -1.02 -14.86
N HIS A 10 -4.96 -1.32 -14.69
CA HIS A 10 -5.95 -0.33 -14.25
C HIS A 10 -6.29 -0.35 -12.75
N SER A 11 -5.92 -1.40 -12.01
CA SER A 11 -6.26 -1.50 -10.58
C SER A 11 -5.31 -2.40 -9.78
N PRO A 12 -5.00 -2.06 -8.52
CA PRO A 12 -4.31 -2.93 -7.56
C PRO A 12 -4.91 -4.35 -7.50
N LEU A 13 -6.24 -4.44 -7.50
CA LEU A 13 -6.95 -5.72 -7.49
C LEU A 13 -6.82 -6.46 -8.83
N GLY A 14 -6.74 -5.72 -9.94
CA GLY A 14 -6.57 -6.29 -11.27
C GLY A 14 -5.26 -7.05 -11.42
N LYS A 15 -4.17 -6.56 -10.80
CA LYS A 15 -2.87 -7.27 -10.75
C LYS A 15 -3.01 -8.64 -10.07
N ILE A 16 -3.72 -8.70 -8.95
CA ILE A 16 -3.94 -9.95 -8.19
C ILE A 16 -4.83 -10.91 -8.98
N VAL A 17 -5.92 -10.42 -9.57
CA VAL A 17 -6.83 -11.22 -10.39
C VAL A 17 -6.12 -11.80 -11.61
N ALA A 18 -5.28 -11.01 -12.28
CA ALA A 18 -4.48 -11.45 -13.42
C ALA A 18 -3.59 -12.64 -13.07
N VAL A 19 -2.87 -12.56 -11.94
CA VAL A 19 -2.01 -13.65 -11.46
C VAL A 19 -2.83 -14.90 -11.13
N GLY A 20 -4.00 -14.75 -10.49
CA GLY A 20 -4.89 -15.88 -10.22
C GLY A 20 -5.38 -16.59 -11.49
N VAL A 21 -5.81 -15.82 -12.50
CA VAL A 21 -6.28 -16.37 -13.79
C VAL A 21 -5.15 -17.00 -14.61
N GLN A 22 -3.95 -16.40 -14.61
CA GLN A 22 -2.79 -16.95 -15.31
C GLN A 22 -2.36 -18.31 -14.73
N ASN A 23 -2.51 -18.48 -13.41
CA ASN A 23 -2.14 -19.70 -12.70
C ASN A 23 -3.32 -20.67 -12.49
N GLN A 24 -4.49 -20.43 -13.10
CA GLN A 24 -5.72 -21.20 -12.86
C GLN A 24 -5.63 -22.71 -13.16
N ALA A 25 -4.57 -23.17 -13.83
CA ALA A 25 -4.34 -24.60 -14.11
C ALA A 25 -3.53 -25.30 -13.01
N LEU A 26 -2.96 -24.55 -12.06
CA LEU A 26 -2.18 -25.11 -10.94
C LEU A 26 -3.10 -25.61 -9.82
N PRO A 27 -2.59 -26.47 -8.91
CA PRO A 27 -3.31 -26.83 -7.70
C PRO A 27 -3.65 -25.60 -6.85
N ARG A 28 -4.77 -25.67 -6.12
CA ARG A 28 -5.28 -24.59 -5.25
C ARG A 28 -4.20 -23.94 -4.37
N ASP A 29 -3.35 -24.75 -3.75
CA ASP A 29 -2.30 -24.25 -2.85
C ASP A 29 -1.26 -23.40 -3.59
N GLN A 30 -0.91 -23.77 -4.82
CA GLN A 30 0.01 -22.98 -5.64
C GLN A 30 -0.63 -21.68 -6.14
N ILE A 31 -1.91 -21.72 -6.53
CA ILE A 31 -2.67 -20.52 -6.90
C ILE A 31 -2.72 -19.55 -5.71
N LYS A 32 -3.02 -20.06 -4.51
CA LYS A 32 -3.05 -19.26 -3.28
C LYS A 32 -1.71 -18.58 -3.03
N ILE A 33 -0.60 -19.32 -3.10
CA ILE A 33 0.75 -18.75 -2.91
C ILE A 33 1.04 -17.64 -3.94
N ALA A 34 0.69 -17.85 -5.22
CA ALA A 34 0.90 -16.87 -6.27
C ALA A 34 0.08 -15.59 -6.04
N ILE A 35 -1.19 -15.72 -5.64
CA ILE A 35 -2.07 -14.60 -5.30
C ILE A 35 -1.54 -13.84 -4.08
N GLU A 36 -1.11 -14.55 -3.02
CA GLU A 36 -0.54 -13.93 -1.83
C GLU A 36 0.74 -13.16 -2.14
N ASP A 37 1.61 -13.69 -3.00
CA ASP A 37 2.85 -13.02 -3.41
C ASP A 37 2.58 -11.76 -4.24
N ALA A 38 1.64 -11.84 -5.20
CA ALA A 38 1.19 -10.67 -5.95
C ALA A 38 0.58 -9.62 -5.01
N GLY A 39 -0.23 -10.06 -4.04
CA GLY A 39 -0.82 -9.18 -3.02
C GLY A 39 0.23 -8.41 -2.23
N ARG A 40 1.30 -9.07 -1.76
CA ARG A 40 2.40 -8.42 -1.03
C ARG A 40 3.08 -7.32 -1.84
N HIS A 41 3.35 -7.57 -3.13
CA HIS A 41 3.94 -6.56 -4.01
C HIS A 41 3.02 -5.35 -4.19
N VAL A 42 1.72 -5.59 -4.37
CA VAL A 42 0.74 -4.51 -4.53
C VAL A 42 0.59 -3.68 -3.24
N VAL A 43 0.54 -4.34 -2.07
CA VAL A 43 0.52 -3.67 -0.77
C VAL A 43 1.75 -2.78 -0.60
N HIS A 44 2.93 -3.31 -0.92
CA HIS A 44 4.18 -2.56 -0.85
C HIS A 44 4.15 -1.31 -1.75
N ASP A 45 3.65 -1.45 -2.98
CA ASP A 45 3.48 -0.31 -3.91
C ASP A 45 2.54 0.77 -3.36
N MET A 46 1.46 0.36 -2.68
CA MET A 46 0.49 1.27 -2.08
C MET A 46 1.09 2.01 -0.87
N GLU A 47 1.93 1.32 -0.09
CA GLU A 47 2.53 1.88 1.12
C GLU A 47 3.82 2.67 0.88
N ARG A 48 4.45 2.58 -0.30
CA ARG A 48 5.81 3.10 -0.54
C ARG A 48 6.07 4.56 -0.15
N TYR A 49 5.05 5.42 -0.17
CA TYR A 49 5.17 6.84 0.20
C TYR A 49 4.74 7.17 1.63
N LEU A 50 4.04 6.26 2.31
CA LEU A 50 3.60 6.46 3.70
C LEU A 50 4.78 6.69 4.66
N PRO A 51 5.88 5.90 4.60
CA PRO A 51 7.03 6.13 5.49
C PRO A 51 7.61 7.53 5.35
N ALA A 52 7.80 8.02 4.11
CA ALA A 52 8.34 9.35 3.86
C ALA A 52 7.43 10.46 4.44
N LEU A 53 6.11 10.33 4.27
CA LEU A 53 5.15 11.27 4.84
C LEU A 53 5.17 11.24 6.37
N GLY A 54 5.28 10.05 6.97
CA GLY A 54 5.46 9.88 8.41
C GLY A 54 6.76 10.53 8.92
N THR A 55 7.86 10.39 8.18
CA THR A 55 9.13 11.04 8.49
C THR A 55 9.01 12.56 8.46
N ILE A 56 8.37 13.14 7.43
CA ILE A 56 8.14 14.59 7.35
C ILE A 56 7.33 15.06 8.57
N ALA A 57 6.21 14.38 8.85
CA ALA A 57 5.37 14.67 10.01
C ALA A 57 6.14 14.71 11.35
N HIS A 58 7.16 13.86 11.51
CA HIS A 58 7.98 13.81 12.72
C HIS A 58 9.15 14.81 12.72
N ILE A 59 9.79 15.06 11.58
CA ILE A 59 10.96 15.92 11.49
C ILE A 59 10.58 17.40 11.48
N THR A 60 9.46 17.80 10.88
CA THR A 60 9.13 19.22 10.73
C THR A 60 8.97 19.99 12.06
N PRO A 61 8.38 19.43 13.14
CA PRO A 61 8.41 20.05 14.47
C PRO A 61 9.82 20.23 15.02
N LEU A 62 10.71 19.24 14.80
CA LEU A 62 12.09 19.30 15.24
C LEU A 62 12.87 20.37 14.50
N LEU A 63 12.56 20.62 13.22
CA LEU A 63 13.11 21.73 12.46
C LEU A 63 12.63 23.09 12.97
N GLY A 64 11.36 23.19 13.41
CA GLY A 64 10.85 24.39 14.06
C GLY A 64 11.56 24.69 15.39
N LEU A 65 11.80 23.64 16.19
CA LEU A 65 12.60 23.73 17.41
C LEU A 65 14.07 24.08 17.13
N LEU A 66 14.67 23.55 16.05
CA LEU A 66 16.01 23.96 15.62
C LEU A 66 16.03 25.46 15.30
N GLY A 67 14.97 25.98 14.68
CA GLY A 67 14.80 27.41 14.42
C GLY A 67 14.81 28.26 15.69
N THR A 68 14.24 27.77 16.80
CA THR A 68 14.31 28.51 18.08
C THR A 68 15.72 28.54 18.63
N VAL A 69 16.46 27.43 18.52
CA VAL A 69 17.87 27.37 18.95
C VAL A 69 18.70 28.37 18.15
N ILE A 70 18.53 28.42 16.83
CA ILE A 70 19.22 29.38 15.97
C ILE A 70 18.84 30.82 16.32
N GLY A 71 17.55 31.11 16.51
CA GLY A 71 17.09 32.45 16.89
C GLY A 71 17.69 32.91 18.23
N MET A 72 17.76 32.02 19.22
CA MET A 72 18.37 32.33 20.51
C MET A 72 19.89 32.51 20.43
N ILE A 73 20.58 31.79 19.54
CA ILE A 73 22.01 32.02 19.27
C ILE A 73 22.23 33.45 18.75
N THR A 74 21.40 33.89 17.81
CA THR A 74 21.45 35.27 17.28
C THR A 74 21.21 36.31 18.37
N VAL A 75 20.27 36.07 19.28
CA VAL A 75 20.01 36.96 20.44
C VAL A 75 21.25 37.05 21.33
N PHE A 76 21.89 35.92 21.66
CA PHE A 76 23.09 35.94 22.50
C PHE A 76 24.27 36.64 21.82
N ASP A 77 24.47 36.45 20.53
CA ASP A 77 25.53 37.11 19.76
C ASP A 77 25.32 38.64 19.66
N ALA A 78 24.06 39.07 19.54
CA ALA A 78 23.72 40.49 19.60
C ALA A 78 24.05 41.10 20.96
N ILE A 79 23.74 40.39 22.05
CA ILE A 79 24.03 40.83 23.42
C ILE A 79 25.53 40.94 23.67
N THR A 80 26.35 40.01 23.17
CA THR A 80 27.82 40.07 23.35
C THR A 80 28.44 41.23 22.57
N THR A 81 27.89 41.55 21.39
CA THR A 81 28.47 42.55 20.48
C THR A 81 28.00 43.98 20.81
N HIS A 82 26.73 44.17 21.16
CA HIS A 82 26.12 45.50 21.37
C HIS A 82 25.73 45.76 22.83
N GLY A 83 25.96 44.80 23.73
CA GLY A 83 25.45 44.83 25.09
C GLY A 83 23.94 44.56 25.14
N VAL A 84 23.35 44.62 26.34
CA VAL A 84 21.89 44.46 26.56
C VAL A 84 21.08 45.67 26.06
N GLY A 85 21.72 46.61 25.37
CA GLY A 85 21.24 47.99 25.18
C GLY A 85 20.20 48.20 24.07
N ASP A 86 20.03 47.25 23.14
CA ASP A 86 19.03 47.37 22.05
C ASP A 86 17.91 46.33 22.17
N PRO A 87 16.77 46.70 22.81
CA PRO A 87 15.61 45.82 22.96
C PRO A 87 15.01 45.33 21.63
N THR A 88 15.24 46.06 20.54
CA THR A 88 14.69 45.75 19.22
C THR A 88 15.31 44.45 18.69
N VAL A 89 16.63 44.32 18.79
CA VAL A 89 17.36 43.14 18.30
C VAL A 89 17.00 41.89 19.11
N LEU A 90 16.81 42.04 20.42
CA LEU A 90 16.31 40.94 21.26
C LEU A 90 14.90 40.52 20.83
N ALA A 91 14.00 41.48 20.64
CA ALA A 91 12.62 41.20 20.23
C ALA A 91 12.55 40.50 18.87
N ASP A 92 13.38 40.91 17.91
CA ASP A 92 13.46 40.31 16.59
C ASP A 92 13.93 38.85 16.63
N GLY A 93 15.00 38.55 17.38
CA GLY A 93 15.51 37.17 17.49
C GLY A 93 14.53 36.22 18.19
N ILE A 94 13.82 36.70 19.22
CA ILE A 94 12.75 35.93 19.89
C ILE A 94 11.55 35.74 18.95
N SER A 95 11.14 36.77 18.22
CA SER A 95 10.06 36.69 17.24
C SER A 95 10.37 35.66 16.15
N GLN A 96 11.59 35.68 15.60
CA GLN A 96 12.06 34.69 14.63
C GLN A 96 12.02 33.25 15.19
N ALA A 97 12.46 33.05 16.44
CA ALA A 97 12.37 31.76 17.11
C ALA A 97 10.91 31.25 17.18
N LEU A 98 9.97 32.12 17.54
CA LEU A 98 8.56 31.74 17.63
C LEU A 98 7.92 31.46 16.26
N ILE A 99 8.23 32.26 15.25
CA ILE A 99 7.71 32.08 13.88
C ILE A 99 8.20 30.75 13.29
N THR A 100 9.47 30.39 13.50
CA THR A 100 10.01 29.11 13.01
C THR A 100 9.34 27.91 13.68
N THR A 101 9.04 27.98 14.98
CA THR A 101 8.26 26.95 15.68
C THR A 101 6.85 26.84 15.11
N ALA A 102 6.17 27.99 14.94
CA ALA A 102 4.84 28.03 14.39
C ALA A 102 4.80 27.39 12.99
N ALA A 103 5.76 27.74 12.12
CA ALA A 103 5.89 27.15 10.79
C ALA A 103 6.10 25.63 10.84
N GLY A 104 6.95 25.13 11.74
CA GLY A 104 7.18 23.70 11.94
C GLY A 104 5.91 22.95 12.33
N ILE A 105 5.12 23.51 13.25
CA ILE A 105 3.85 22.93 13.68
C ILE A 105 2.78 23.03 12.57
N SER A 106 2.73 24.13 11.84
CA SER A 106 1.78 24.35 10.73
C SER A 106 1.91 23.30 9.62
N VAL A 107 3.11 22.79 9.37
CA VAL A 107 3.34 21.71 8.39
C VAL A 107 3.14 20.32 9.02
N ALA A 108 3.50 20.15 10.29
CA ALA A 108 3.39 18.87 10.98
C ALA A 108 1.94 18.41 11.14
N ILE A 109 1.02 19.31 11.51
CA ILE A 109 -0.39 18.97 11.75
C ILE A 109 -1.06 18.37 10.49
N PRO A 110 -1.04 19.03 9.32
CA PRO A 110 -1.59 18.45 8.09
C PRO A 110 -0.90 17.14 7.69
N SER A 111 0.43 17.06 7.86
CA SER A 111 1.21 15.86 7.50
C SER A 111 0.80 14.64 8.33
N ILE A 112 0.59 14.81 9.64
CA ILE A 112 0.12 13.72 10.53
C ILE A 112 -1.31 13.30 10.16
N ILE A 113 -2.20 14.26 9.88
CA ILE A 113 -3.58 13.98 9.49
C ILE A 113 -3.60 13.18 8.18
N ALA A 114 -2.86 13.64 7.17
CA ALA A 114 -2.74 12.98 5.88
C ALA A 114 -2.14 11.57 6.03
N PHE A 115 -1.06 11.41 6.79
CA PHE A 115 -0.45 10.10 7.05
C PHE A 115 -1.45 9.11 7.67
N ARG A 116 -2.20 9.55 8.68
CA ARG A 116 -3.23 8.70 9.32
C ARG A 116 -4.36 8.35 8.37
N TYR A 117 -4.85 9.32 7.61
CA TYR A 117 -5.93 9.11 6.65
C TYR A 117 -5.54 8.14 5.54
N LEU A 118 -4.39 8.37 4.87
CA LEU A 118 -3.90 7.52 3.79
C LEU A 118 -3.62 6.10 4.28
N ARG A 119 -3.02 5.96 5.47
CA ARG A 119 -2.76 4.64 6.05
C ARG A 119 -4.05 3.87 6.32
N SER A 120 -5.05 4.53 6.89
CA SER A 120 -6.36 3.92 7.13
C SER A 120 -7.03 3.51 5.81
N HIS A 121 -6.94 4.37 4.80
CA HIS A 121 -7.52 4.10 3.48
C HIS A 121 -6.84 2.92 2.78
N ILE A 122 -5.51 2.84 2.85
CA ILE A 122 -4.74 1.71 2.31
C ILE A 122 -5.12 0.42 3.03
N ASN A 123 -5.17 0.41 4.36
CA ASN A 123 -5.58 -0.77 5.13
C ASN A 123 -6.98 -1.26 4.71
N GLU A 124 -7.94 -0.36 4.51
CA GLU A 124 -9.27 -0.74 4.04
C GLU A 124 -9.23 -1.37 2.64
N MET A 125 -8.43 -0.81 1.72
CA MET A 125 -8.24 -1.38 0.39
C MET A 125 -7.60 -2.77 0.46
N ILE A 126 -6.61 -2.98 1.34
CA ILE A 126 -5.97 -4.29 1.54
C ILE A 126 -7.00 -5.34 1.97
N VAL A 127 -7.81 -5.03 3.00
CA VAL A 127 -8.86 -5.94 3.48
C VAL A 127 -9.87 -6.27 2.36
N ARG A 128 -10.26 -5.27 1.56
CA ARG A 128 -11.15 -5.49 0.41
C ARG A 128 -10.49 -6.39 -0.63
N MET A 129 -9.21 -6.18 -0.94
CA MET A 129 -8.46 -6.98 -1.90
C MET A 129 -8.30 -8.43 -1.43
N GLU A 130 -7.97 -8.67 -0.16
CA GLU A 130 -7.88 -10.00 0.44
C GLU A 130 -9.21 -10.76 0.32
N LYS A 131 -10.33 -10.08 0.65
CA LYS A 131 -11.66 -10.69 0.51
C LYS A 131 -11.97 -11.10 -0.94
N GLN A 132 -11.61 -10.26 -1.91
CA GLN A 132 -11.84 -10.54 -3.32
C GLN A 132 -10.90 -11.64 -3.86
N ALA A 133 -9.66 -11.69 -3.35
CA ALA A 133 -8.70 -12.74 -3.67
C ALA A 133 -9.17 -14.12 -3.20
N ILE A 134 -9.75 -14.21 -1.99
CA ILE A 134 -10.36 -15.44 -1.47
C ILE A 134 -11.54 -15.86 -2.36
N HIS A 135 -12.43 -14.93 -2.70
CA HIS A 135 -13.56 -15.22 -3.57
C HIS A 135 -13.12 -15.70 -4.95
N LEU A 136 -12.04 -15.13 -5.50
CA LEU A 136 -11.44 -15.61 -6.76
C LEU A 136 -10.94 -17.06 -6.63
N LEU A 137 -10.25 -17.39 -5.54
CA LEU A 137 -9.75 -18.74 -5.30
C LEU A 137 -10.90 -19.76 -5.27
N ASP A 138 -12.00 -19.45 -4.56
CA ASP A 138 -13.18 -20.31 -4.48
C ASP A 138 -13.83 -20.53 -5.86
N VAL A 139 -13.89 -19.49 -6.70
CA VAL A 139 -14.43 -19.57 -8.07
C VAL A 139 -13.54 -20.43 -8.97
N LEU A 140 -12.22 -20.27 -8.87
CA LEU A 140 -11.26 -21.08 -9.65
C LEU A 140 -11.30 -22.56 -9.23
N GLU A 141 -11.43 -22.85 -7.95
CA GLU A 141 -11.55 -24.21 -7.42
C GLU A 141 -12.82 -24.92 -7.93
N ARG A 142 -13.98 -24.25 -7.88
CA ARG A 142 -15.24 -24.80 -8.44
C ARG A 142 -15.09 -25.12 -9.93
N ARG A 143 -14.40 -24.26 -10.68
CA ARG A 143 -14.16 -24.47 -12.11
C ARG A 143 -13.29 -25.70 -12.37
N GLN A 144 -12.23 -25.92 -11.59
CA GLN A 144 -11.39 -27.13 -11.69
C GLN A 144 -12.18 -28.40 -11.38
N GLY A 145 -13.03 -28.38 -10.34
CA GLY A 145 -13.89 -29.51 -10.00
C GLY A 145 -14.86 -29.87 -11.13
N HIS A 146 -15.44 -28.88 -11.81
CA HIS A 146 -16.32 -29.12 -12.96
C HIS A 146 -15.57 -29.69 -14.19
N VAL A 147 -14.34 -29.24 -14.46
CA VAL A 147 -13.53 -29.75 -15.60
C VAL A 147 -13.14 -31.22 -15.37
N LEU A 148 -12.72 -31.58 -14.17
CA LEU A 148 -12.38 -32.97 -13.83
C LEU A 148 -13.58 -33.92 -13.94
N THR A 149 -14.80 -33.43 -13.65
CA THR A 149 -16.03 -34.24 -13.74
C THR A 149 -16.51 -34.38 -15.20
N ALA A 150 -16.31 -33.36 -16.04
CA ALA A 150 -16.68 -33.41 -17.45
C ALA A 150 -15.76 -34.33 -18.28
N GLU A 151 -14.46 -34.35 -17.99
CA GLU A 151 -13.49 -35.20 -18.72
C GLU A 151 -13.61 -36.69 -18.34
N GLY A 152 -14.09 -37.00 -17.14
CA GLY A 152 -14.41 -38.37 -16.72
C GLY A 152 -15.67 -38.95 -17.39
N ALA A 153 -16.61 -38.12 -17.84
CA ALA A 153 -17.84 -38.58 -18.48
C ALA A 153 -17.66 -38.96 -19.96
N ASP A 154 -16.63 -38.43 -20.63
CA ASP A 154 -16.40 -38.64 -22.08
C ASP A 154 -15.58 -39.91 -22.38
N SER A 155 -15.06 -40.58 -21.35
CA SER A 155 -14.25 -41.82 -21.50
C SER A 155 -15.01 -43.12 -21.25
N THR A 156 -16.31 -43.06 -20.88
CA THR A 156 -17.10 -44.25 -20.52
C THR A 156 -18.12 -44.69 -21.59
N THR A 157 -18.21 -44.02 -22.75
CA THR A 157 -19.20 -44.36 -23.82
C THR A 157 -18.60 -45.17 -24.98
N SER A 158 -17.49 -45.88 -24.78
CA SER A 158 -16.93 -46.79 -25.80
C SER A 158 -16.53 -48.14 -25.22
N TYR A 159 -17.42 -48.80 -24.48
CA TYR A 159 -17.36 -50.25 -24.31
C TYR A 159 -18.77 -50.87 -24.33
N ASP A 160 -18.91 -51.83 -25.24
CA ASP A 160 -19.92 -52.88 -25.38
C ASP A 160 -21.31 -52.50 -25.93
N VAL A 161 -21.63 -52.96 -27.16
CA VAL A 161 -22.43 -54.17 -27.44
C VAL A 161 -22.28 -54.50 -28.94
N ASP A 162 -21.48 -55.51 -29.29
CA ASP A 162 -21.60 -56.29 -30.54
C ASP A 162 -20.79 -57.58 -30.38
N ASP A 163 -21.31 -58.54 -29.61
CA ASP A 163 -21.04 -59.96 -29.86
C ASP A 163 -22.17 -60.81 -29.27
N GLU A 164 -23.21 -61.01 -30.08
CA GLU A 164 -24.28 -61.96 -29.83
C GLU A 164 -23.90 -63.28 -30.54
N PRO A 165 -23.86 -64.45 -29.87
CA PRO A 165 -23.45 -65.67 -30.52
C PRO A 165 -24.62 -66.24 -31.34
N THR A 166 -24.52 -66.19 -32.67
CA THR A 166 -25.42 -66.95 -33.54
C THR A 166 -24.94 -68.38 -33.74
N ALA A 167 -25.75 -69.32 -33.24
CA ALA A 167 -25.92 -70.74 -33.61
C ALA A 167 -24.79 -71.74 -33.31
#